data_AF-A0A2A6P626-F1
#
_entry.id   AF-A0A2A6P626-F1
#
_cell.length_a   1.000
_cell.length_b   1.000
_cell.length_c   1.000
_cell.angle_alpha   90.00
_cell.angle_beta   90.00
_cell.angle_gamma   90.00
#
_symmetry.space_group_name_H-M   'P 1'
#
loop_
_entity.id
_entity.type
_entity.pdbx_description
1 polymer ?
#
loop_
_entity_poly.entity_id
_entity_poly.type
_entity_poly.pdbx_seq_one_letter_code
_entity_poly.pdbx_strand_id
1 'polypeptide(L)'
;MPVAFVDLAQTCAPMVAAETLAGVVSLESRFEPFAIRINSGPPLSEQPRTKAEAIEVATALAAERQDIQLGLGGIGLEELRKMSFSISDAFDPCLNLQATATLLDGYYRLALRAGADPSRAERDMLRSYYGRDDPSVGAIVEYDEQVRKEIEKLGQTLAMLTIGDGGAGRGPSEGTAGDVPVEAESDATPNDQTASAPAWDVFNSRRRSSVLVFQNNKMEQSE
;
A
#
# COMPACT_ATOMS: atom_id res chain seq x y z
N MET A 1 -13.83 -22.58 2.48
CA MET A 1 -13.44 -23.03 3.84
C MET A 1 -12.15 -22.30 4.17
N PRO A 2 -12.04 -21.69 5.36
CA PRO A 2 -10.83 -20.99 5.74
C PRO A 2 -9.64 -21.96 5.75
N VAL A 3 -8.52 -21.54 5.16
CA VAL A 3 -7.27 -22.31 5.10
C VAL A 3 -6.25 -21.66 6.03
N ALA A 4 -5.48 -22.44 6.77
CA ALA A 4 -4.42 -21.89 7.61
C ALA A 4 -3.37 -21.18 6.73
N PHE A 5 -2.99 -19.95 7.11
CA PHE A 5 -2.05 -19.15 6.33
C PHE A 5 -0.70 -19.84 6.17
N VAL A 6 -0.20 -20.48 7.24
CA VAL A 6 1.08 -21.18 7.24
C VAL A 6 1.10 -22.32 6.21
N ASP A 7 0.04 -23.13 6.17
CA ASP A 7 -0.08 -24.23 5.21
C ASP A 7 -0.12 -23.72 3.76
N LEU A 8 -0.85 -22.62 3.54
CA LEU A 8 -0.92 -21.97 2.24
C LEU A 8 0.44 -21.42 1.82
N ALA A 9 1.15 -20.71 2.72
CA ALA A 9 2.48 -20.17 2.45
C ALA A 9 3.51 -21.26 2.14
N GLN A 10 3.52 -22.36 2.92
CA GLN A 10 4.42 -23.49 2.71
C GLN A 10 4.13 -24.23 1.39
N THR A 11 2.87 -24.32 1.00
CA THR A 11 2.47 -25.03 -0.23
C THR A 11 2.71 -24.18 -1.48
N CYS A 12 2.34 -22.91 -1.44
CA CYS A 12 2.31 -22.03 -2.61
C CYS A 12 3.58 -21.20 -2.79
N ALA A 13 4.33 -20.98 -1.70
CA ALA A 13 5.47 -20.08 -1.68
C ALA A 13 6.67 -20.60 -0.84
N PRO A 14 7.16 -21.84 -1.06
CA PRO A 14 8.14 -22.49 -0.17
C PRO A 14 9.55 -21.85 -0.19
N MET A 15 9.86 -20.95 -1.13
CA MET A 15 11.18 -20.30 -1.23
C MET A 15 11.36 -19.11 -0.27
N VAL A 16 10.30 -18.65 0.40
CA VAL A 16 10.36 -17.57 1.40
C VAL A 16 9.76 -18.08 2.70
N ALA A 17 10.36 -17.72 3.84
CA ALA A 17 9.85 -18.12 5.16
C ALA A 17 8.41 -17.63 5.36
N ALA A 18 7.57 -18.48 5.95
CA ALA A 18 6.15 -18.18 6.18
C ALA A 18 5.96 -16.94 7.06
N GLU A 19 6.86 -16.73 8.03
CA GLU A 19 6.91 -15.57 8.90
C GLU A 19 7.12 -14.29 8.09
N THR A 20 8.11 -14.28 7.18
CA THR A 20 8.39 -13.12 6.31
C THR A 20 7.18 -12.82 5.42
N LEU A 21 6.57 -13.85 4.83
CA LEU A 21 5.35 -13.67 4.04
C LEU A 21 4.19 -13.14 4.89
N ALA A 22 4.04 -13.61 6.13
CA ALA A 22 3.01 -13.11 7.04
C ALA A 22 3.20 -11.63 7.38
N GLY A 23 4.44 -11.21 7.65
CA GLY A 23 4.76 -9.81 7.93
C GLY A 23 4.43 -8.91 6.73
N VAL A 24 4.81 -9.33 5.52
CA VAL A 24 4.45 -8.61 4.28
C VAL A 24 2.94 -8.59 4.10
N VAL A 25 2.26 -9.73 4.10
CA VAL A 25 0.80 -9.83 3.89
C VAL A 25 0.00 -9.03 4.93
N SER A 26 0.47 -8.97 6.19
CA SER A 26 -0.14 -8.14 7.23
C SER A 26 -0.16 -6.66 6.86
N LEU A 27 0.98 -6.14 6.36
CA LEU A 27 1.11 -4.75 5.93
C LEU A 27 0.37 -4.49 4.61
N GLU A 28 0.41 -5.44 3.69
CA GLU A 28 -0.11 -5.27 2.33
C GLU A 28 -1.63 -5.42 2.26
N SER A 29 -2.23 -6.33 3.00
CA SER A 29 -3.66 -6.64 2.88
C SER A 29 -4.37 -6.91 4.21
N ARG A 30 -3.63 -7.04 5.31
CA ARG A 30 -4.16 -7.53 6.61
C ARG A 30 -4.80 -8.92 6.47
N PHE A 31 -4.22 -9.77 5.62
CA PHE A 31 -4.70 -11.12 5.32
C PHE A 31 -6.06 -11.16 4.59
N GLU A 32 -6.48 -10.04 3.97
CA GLU A 32 -7.68 -9.98 3.15
C GLU A 32 -7.35 -10.31 1.68
N PRO A 33 -7.81 -11.46 1.13
CA PRO A 33 -7.39 -11.90 -0.21
C PRO A 33 -7.94 -11.05 -1.35
N PHE A 34 -8.98 -10.25 -1.09
CA PHE A 34 -9.62 -9.38 -2.07
C PHE A 34 -9.27 -7.90 -1.87
N ALA A 35 -8.24 -7.62 -1.07
CA ALA A 35 -7.76 -6.27 -0.86
C ALA A 35 -7.35 -5.59 -2.18
N ILE A 36 -7.85 -4.37 -2.38
CA ILE A 36 -7.44 -3.48 -3.47
C ILE A 36 -6.99 -2.17 -2.83
N ARG A 37 -5.72 -1.81 -3.06
CA ARG A 37 -5.16 -0.53 -2.66
C ARG A 37 -4.91 0.34 -3.89
N ILE A 38 -5.32 1.61 -3.80
CA ILE A 38 -4.99 2.64 -4.79
C ILE A 38 -3.82 3.43 -4.22
N ASN A 39 -2.69 3.48 -4.93
CA ASN A 39 -1.48 4.15 -4.46
C ASN A 39 -1.56 5.66 -4.66
N SER A 40 -2.25 6.09 -5.71
CA SER A 40 -2.36 7.49 -6.12
C SER A 40 -3.81 7.96 -6.02
N GLY A 41 -4.32 8.17 -4.80
CA GLY A 41 -5.67 8.68 -4.61
C GLY A 41 -6.30 8.30 -3.28
N PRO A 42 -7.59 8.64 -3.08
CA PRO A 42 -8.33 8.19 -1.93
C PRO A 42 -8.48 6.65 -1.96
N PRO A 43 -8.48 5.98 -0.79
CA PRO A 43 -8.77 4.56 -0.73
C PRO A 43 -10.21 4.28 -1.17
N LEU A 44 -10.48 3.04 -1.57
CA LEU A 44 -11.85 2.59 -1.82
C LEU A 44 -12.72 2.78 -0.57
N SER A 45 -13.95 3.23 -0.78
CA SER A 45 -14.93 3.42 0.29
C SER A 45 -15.31 2.10 0.96
N GLU A 46 -15.36 1.01 0.18
CA GLU A 46 -15.60 -0.34 0.66
C GLU A 46 -14.68 -1.32 -0.10
N GLN A 47 -14.14 -2.30 0.62
CA GLN A 47 -13.32 -3.36 0.03
C GLN A 47 -14.22 -4.47 -0.53
N PRO A 48 -13.86 -5.07 -1.68
CA PRO A 48 -14.62 -6.18 -2.23
C PRO A 48 -14.73 -7.36 -1.27
N ARG A 49 -15.91 -7.99 -1.21
CA ARG A 49 -16.16 -9.15 -0.35
C ARG A 49 -16.08 -10.46 -1.12
N THR A 50 -16.14 -10.41 -2.45
CA THR A 50 -16.07 -11.60 -3.29
C THR A 50 -15.01 -11.43 -4.37
N LYS A 51 -14.47 -12.56 -4.84
CA LYS A 51 -13.54 -12.56 -5.98
C LYS A 51 -14.13 -11.90 -7.23
N ALA A 52 -15.42 -12.10 -7.50
CA ALA A 52 -16.08 -11.50 -8.66
C ALA A 52 -16.13 -9.96 -8.57
N GLU A 53 -16.54 -9.44 -7.42
CA GLU A 53 -16.55 -8.01 -7.15
C GLU A 53 -15.13 -7.41 -7.22
N ALA A 54 -14.13 -8.12 -6.67
CA ALA A 54 -12.74 -7.68 -6.71
C ALA A 54 -12.22 -7.57 -8.15
N ILE A 55 -12.55 -8.54 -9.00
CA ILE A 55 -12.19 -8.51 -10.42
C ILE A 55 -12.87 -7.34 -11.12
N GLU A 56 -14.16 -7.09 -10.88
CA GLU A 56 -14.89 -5.99 -11.48
C GLU A 56 -14.27 -4.63 -11.12
N VAL A 57 -14.07 -4.39 -9.83
CA VAL A 57 -13.49 -3.15 -9.30
C VAL A 57 -12.06 -2.95 -9.83
N ALA A 58 -11.21 -3.98 -9.74
CA ALA A 58 -9.83 -3.88 -10.22
C ALA A 58 -9.76 -3.66 -11.73
N THR A 59 -10.66 -4.27 -12.51
CA THR A 59 -10.71 -4.08 -13.97
C THR A 59 -11.14 -2.66 -14.33
N ALA A 60 -12.10 -2.08 -13.61
CA ALA A 60 -12.51 -0.69 -13.79
C ALA A 60 -11.36 0.28 -13.49
N LEU A 61 -10.69 0.12 -12.35
CA LEU A 61 -9.54 0.94 -11.96
C LEU A 61 -8.37 0.79 -12.95
N ALA A 62 -8.11 -0.42 -13.43
CA ALA A 62 -7.07 -0.67 -14.44
C ALA A 62 -7.40 0.02 -15.78
N ALA A 63 -8.67 0.02 -16.21
CA ALA A 63 -9.11 0.71 -17.41
C ALA A 63 -8.93 2.24 -17.30
N GLU A 64 -9.09 2.79 -16.10
CA GLU A 64 -8.81 4.18 -15.76
C GLU A 64 -7.31 4.49 -15.60
N ARG A 65 -6.43 3.48 -15.74
CA ARG A 65 -4.98 3.59 -15.55
C ARG A 65 -4.58 4.02 -14.13
N GLN A 66 -5.39 3.69 -13.14
CA GLN A 66 -5.05 3.88 -11.74
C GLN A 66 -3.89 2.96 -11.33
N ASP A 67 -3.01 3.47 -10.48
CA ASP A 67 -1.95 2.66 -9.87
C ASP A 67 -2.53 1.90 -8.67
N ILE A 68 -2.73 0.60 -8.86
CA ILE A 68 -3.40 -0.28 -7.91
C ILE A 68 -2.57 -1.51 -7.55
N GLN A 69 -2.75 -1.99 -6.33
CA GLN A 69 -2.12 -3.19 -5.78
C GLN A 69 -3.19 -4.16 -5.29
N LEU A 70 -3.01 -5.44 -5.62
CA LEU A 70 -4.07 -6.45 -5.56
C LEU A 70 -3.71 -7.64 -4.68
N GLY A 71 -4.69 -8.08 -3.89
CA GLY A 71 -4.67 -9.32 -3.12
C GLY A 71 -3.70 -9.33 -1.95
N LEU A 72 -3.41 -10.54 -1.44
CA LEU A 72 -2.72 -10.75 -0.17
C LEU A 72 -1.38 -10.00 -0.05
N GLY A 73 -0.55 -10.06 -1.08
CA GLY A 73 0.74 -9.39 -1.12
C GLY A 73 0.74 -8.03 -1.78
N GLY A 74 -0.40 -7.48 -2.20
CA GLY A 74 -0.43 -6.16 -2.84
C GLY A 74 0.39 -6.11 -4.14
N ILE A 75 0.11 -7.02 -5.09
CA ILE A 75 0.84 -7.10 -6.36
C ILE A 75 0.31 -6.05 -7.33
N GLY A 76 1.21 -5.28 -7.95
CA GLY A 76 0.85 -4.27 -8.94
C GLY A 76 0.54 -4.86 -10.32
N LEU A 77 -0.14 -4.08 -11.16
CA LEU A 77 -0.53 -4.52 -12.51
C LEU A 77 0.69 -4.76 -13.42
N GLU A 78 1.81 -4.08 -13.19
CA GLU A 78 3.03 -4.30 -13.98
C GLU A 78 3.69 -5.63 -13.65
N GLU A 79 3.79 -5.98 -12.37
CA GLU A 79 4.35 -7.25 -11.91
C GLU A 79 3.51 -8.44 -12.38
N LEU A 80 2.18 -8.33 -12.32
CA LEU A 80 1.28 -9.36 -12.87
C LEU A 80 1.56 -9.61 -14.36
N ARG A 81 1.69 -8.53 -15.17
CA ARG A 81 2.02 -8.66 -16.60
C ARG A 81 3.38 -9.32 -16.82
N LYS A 82 4.41 -8.96 -16.03
CA LYS A 82 5.74 -9.59 -16.12
C LYS A 82 5.69 -11.09 -15.83
N MET A 83 4.80 -11.53 -14.95
CA MET A 83 4.60 -12.94 -14.58
C MET A 83 3.52 -13.66 -15.42
N SER A 84 2.92 -12.98 -16.42
CA SER A 84 1.80 -13.50 -17.21
C SER A 84 0.56 -13.90 -16.37
N PHE A 85 0.36 -13.22 -15.24
CA PHE A 85 -0.83 -13.38 -14.40
C PHE A 85 -1.92 -12.38 -14.80
N SER A 86 -3.17 -12.82 -14.69
CA SER A 86 -4.35 -11.98 -14.86
C SER A 86 -4.71 -11.26 -13.56
N ILE A 87 -5.59 -10.26 -13.65
CA ILE A 87 -6.21 -9.62 -12.48
C ILE A 87 -6.94 -10.66 -11.61
N SER A 88 -7.57 -11.67 -12.22
CA SER A 88 -8.27 -12.74 -11.49
C SER A 88 -7.32 -13.59 -10.65
N ASP A 89 -6.11 -13.83 -11.16
CA ASP A 89 -5.08 -14.62 -10.46
C ASP A 89 -4.55 -13.89 -9.23
N ALA A 90 -4.52 -12.56 -9.27
CA ALA A 90 -4.13 -11.75 -8.11
C ALA A 90 -5.08 -11.92 -6.90
N PHE A 91 -6.32 -12.39 -7.13
CA PHE A 91 -7.28 -12.68 -6.08
C PHE A 91 -7.40 -14.18 -5.78
N ASP A 92 -6.53 -15.01 -6.34
CA ASP A 92 -6.31 -16.37 -5.86
C ASP A 92 -5.22 -16.35 -4.76
N PRO A 93 -5.51 -16.79 -3.53
CA PRO A 93 -4.55 -16.73 -2.42
C PRO A 93 -3.22 -17.43 -2.73
N CYS A 94 -3.25 -18.57 -3.44
CA CYS A 94 -2.05 -19.34 -3.73
C CYS A 94 -1.20 -18.68 -4.81
N LEU A 95 -1.82 -18.27 -5.92
CA LEU A 95 -1.11 -17.58 -7.01
C LEU A 95 -0.58 -16.22 -6.55
N ASN A 96 -1.33 -15.50 -5.71
CA ASN A 96 -0.87 -14.23 -5.17
C ASN A 96 0.37 -14.41 -4.27
N LEU A 97 0.36 -15.38 -3.34
CA LEU A 97 1.54 -15.66 -2.51
C LEU A 97 2.72 -16.16 -3.34
N GLN A 98 2.48 -16.97 -4.37
CA GLN A 98 3.51 -17.39 -5.31
C GLN A 98 4.16 -16.19 -6.01
N ALA A 99 3.36 -15.22 -6.47
CA ALA A 99 3.84 -13.97 -7.07
C ALA A 99 4.66 -13.14 -6.05
N THR A 100 4.12 -12.92 -4.86
CA THR A 100 4.81 -12.20 -3.77
C THR A 100 6.19 -12.76 -3.51
N ALA A 101 6.26 -14.07 -3.32
CA ALA A 101 7.49 -14.73 -2.94
C ALA A 101 8.48 -14.86 -4.11
N THR A 102 7.99 -14.93 -5.35
CA THR A 102 8.83 -14.82 -6.56
C THR A 102 9.49 -13.45 -6.65
N LEU A 103 8.75 -12.37 -6.37
CA LEU A 103 9.31 -11.01 -6.35
C LEU A 103 10.35 -10.86 -5.23
N LEU A 104 10.04 -11.32 -4.01
CA LEU A 104 10.97 -11.29 -2.88
C LEU A 104 12.27 -12.06 -3.17
N ASP A 105 12.19 -13.31 -3.63
CA ASP A 105 13.38 -14.09 -4.02
C ASP A 105 14.17 -13.40 -5.14
N GLY A 106 13.47 -12.79 -6.12
CA GLY A 106 14.08 -12.00 -7.18
C GLY A 106 14.92 -10.84 -6.64
N TYR A 107 14.36 -10.02 -5.76
CA TYR A 107 15.05 -8.88 -5.15
C TYR A 107 16.21 -9.33 -4.26
N TYR A 108 16.03 -10.40 -3.49
CA TYR A 108 17.10 -10.99 -2.69
C TYR A 108 18.30 -11.41 -3.55
N ARG A 109 18.04 -12.12 -4.64
CA ARG A 109 19.09 -12.55 -5.60
C ARG A 109 19.72 -11.38 -6.35
N LEU A 110 18.97 -10.31 -6.62
CA LEU A 110 19.52 -9.08 -7.20
C LEU A 110 20.50 -8.42 -6.24
N ALA A 111 20.14 -8.28 -4.96
CA ALA A 111 21.00 -7.71 -3.93
C ALA A 111 22.29 -8.54 -3.73
N LEU A 112 22.18 -9.86 -3.67
CA LEU A 112 23.36 -10.75 -3.60
C LEU A 112 24.29 -10.59 -4.82
N ARG A 113 23.74 -10.51 -6.03
CA ARG A 113 24.53 -10.27 -7.25
C ARG A 113 25.20 -8.89 -7.26
N ALA A 114 24.61 -7.91 -6.57
CA ALA A 114 25.21 -6.59 -6.36
C ALA A 114 26.27 -6.57 -5.23
N GLY A 115 26.57 -7.72 -4.61
CA GLY A 115 27.62 -7.86 -3.59
C GLY A 115 27.16 -7.59 -2.17
N ALA A 116 25.85 -7.56 -1.90
CA ALA A 116 25.33 -7.53 -0.53
C ALA A 116 25.65 -8.84 0.20
N ASP A 117 26.00 -8.74 1.49
CA ASP A 117 25.98 -9.89 2.39
C ASP A 117 24.52 -10.35 2.65
N PRO A 118 24.29 -11.56 3.18
CA PRO A 118 22.93 -12.09 3.37
C PRO A 118 22.01 -11.17 4.19
N SER A 119 22.50 -10.56 5.26
CA SER A 119 21.69 -9.69 6.12
C SER A 119 21.30 -8.40 5.41
N ARG A 120 22.21 -7.85 4.60
CA ARG A 120 21.93 -6.70 3.76
C ARG A 120 20.98 -7.06 2.62
N ALA A 121 21.14 -8.22 1.99
CA ALA A 121 20.27 -8.69 0.92
C ALA A 121 18.83 -8.90 1.39
N GLU A 122 18.61 -9.37 2.63
CA GLU A 122 17.28 -9.48 3.23
C GLU A 122 16.62 -8.10 3.42
N ARG A 123 17.36 -7.10 3.91
CA ARG A 123 16.85 -5.73 4.04
C ARG A 123 16.54 -5.13 2.68
N ASP A 124 17.46 -5.24 1.73
CA ASP A 124 17.29 -4.69 0.39
C ASP A 124 16.13 -5.38 -0.34
N MET A 125 15.94 -6.69 -0.16
CA MET A 125 14.77 -7.44 -0.64
C MET A 125 13.44 -6.82 -0.16
N LEU A 126 13.27 -6.62 1.15
CA LEU A 126 12.04 -6.08 1.71
C LEU A 126 11.82 -4.63 1.25
N ARG A 127 12.87 -3.83 1.22
CA ARG A 127 12.79 -2.44 0.78
C ARG A 127 12.43 -2.32 -0.71
N SER A 128 13.03 -3.15 -1.56
CA SER A 128 12.69 -3.24 -2.98
C SER A 128 11.27 -3.74 -3.21
N TYR A 129 10.74 -4.58 -2.32
CA TYR A 129 9.33 -5.01 -2.41
C TYR A 129 8.37 -3.83 -2.29
N TYR A 130 8.55 -2.98 -1.27
CA TYR A 130 7.77 -1.76 -1.11
C TYR A 130 8.02 -0.76 -2.23
N GLY A 131 9.30 -0.52 -2.54
CA GLY A 131 9.75 0.45 -3.52
C GLY A 131 9.63 0.02 -4.98
N ARG A 132 9.05 -1.16 -5.26
CA ARG A 132 8.84 -1.69 -6.61
C ARG A 132 10.14 -1.70 -7.43
N ASP A 133 11.14 -2.42 -6.91
CA ASP A 133 12.53 -2.55 -7.42
C ASP A 133 13.51 -1.48 -6.89
N ASP A 134 13.05 -0.35 -6.33
CA ASP A 134 13.93 0.65 -5.70
C ASP A 134 14.02 0.49 -4.17
N PRO A 135 15.12 -0.06 -3.61
CA PRO A 135 15.27 -0.21 -2.17
C PRO A 135 15.40 1.13 -1.43
N SER A 136 15.69 2.24 -2.13
CA SER A 136 15.80 3.56 -1.51
C SER A 136 14.43 4.06 -1.03
N VAL A 137 13.37 3.75 -1.78
CA VAL A 137 11.99 4.12 -1.42
C VAL A 137 11.55 3.36 -0.17
N GLY A 138 11.80 2.05 -0.13
CA GLY A 138 11.52 1.24 1.06
C GLY A 138 12.37 1.62 2.27
N ALA A 139 13.59 2.12 2.05
CA ALA A 139 14.45 2.60 3.12
C ALA A 139 13.92 3.87 3.79
N ILE A 140 13.34 4.81 3.00
CA ILE A 140 12.78 6.07 3.53
C ILE A 140 11.66 5.80 4.54
N VAL A 141 10.86 4.76 4.30
CA VAL A 141 9.76 4.36 5.18
C VAL A 141 10.15 3.26 6.17
N GLU A 142 11.40 2.81 6.17
CA GLU A 142 11.90 1.71 7.02
C GLU A 142 11.06 0.42 6.87
N TYR A 143 10.67 0.06 5.65
CA TYR A 143 9.75 -1.06 5.41
C TYR A 143 10.26 -2.40 5.97
N ASP A 144 11.57 -2.64 5.90
CA ASP A 144 12.22 -3.82 6.50
C ASP A 144 12.00 -3.91 8.02
N GLU A 145 12.04 -2.78 8.72
CA GLU A 145 11.78 -2.70 10.16
C GLU A 145 10.29 -2.91 10.47
N GLN A 146 9.40 -2.37 9.63
CA GLN A 146 7.96 -2.59 9.77
C GLN A 146 7.59 -4.07 9.62
N VAL A 147 8.16 -4.76 8.63
CA VAL A 147 7.95 -6.19 8.43
C VAL A 147 8.46 -6.98 9.63
N ARG A 148 9.64 -6.66 10.17
CA ARG A 148 10.17 -7.35 11.36
C ARG A 148 9.27 -7.17 12.59
N LYS A 149 8.73 -5.96 12.80
CA LYS A 149 7.77 -5.69 13.88
C LYS A 149 6.48 -6.49 13.72
N GLU A 150 5.95 -6.60 12.51
CA GLU A 150 4.78 -7.46 12.26
C GLU A 150 5.10 -8.94 12.47
N ILE A 151 6.28 -9.43 12.07
CA ILE A 151 6.71 -10.81 12.37
C ILE A 151 6.72 -11.08 13.87
N GLU A 152 7.32 -10.19 14.67
CA GLU A 152 7.38 -10.32 16.13
C GLU A 152 5.98 -10.34 16.75
N LYS A 153 5.10 -9.42 16.31
CA LYS A 153 3.72 -9.30 16.77
C LYS A 153 2.87 -10.53 16.43
N LEU A 154 3.09 -11.11 15.25
CA LEU A 154 2.36 -12.31 14.78
C LEU A 154 2.91 -13.59 15.41
N GLY A 155 4.09 -13.58 16.04
CA GLY A 155 4.85 -14.77 16.43
C GLY A 155 4.03 -15.93 17.01
N GLN A 156 3.21 -15.69 18.04
CA GLN A 156 2.40 -16.76 18.67
C GLN A 156 1.04 -16.98 18.00
N THR A 157 0.58 -16.03 17.19
CA THR A 157 -0.75 -16.06 16.56
C THR A 157 -0.72 -16.57 15.12
N LEU A 158 0.46 -16.63 14.50
CA LEU A 158 0.66 -17.01 13.10
C LEU A 158 0.03 -18.38 12.76
N ALA A 159 0.16 -19.37 13.65
CA ALA A 159 -0.41 -20.70 13.45
C ALA A 159 -1.95 -20.73 13.48
N MET A 160 -2.60 -19.69 14.05
CA MET A 160 -4.06 -19.57 14.13
C MET A 160 -4.63 -18.71 13.00
N LEU A 161 -3.80 -18.04 12.20
CA LEU A 161 -4.26 -17.20 11.12
C LEU A 161 -4.83 -18.05 10.00
N THR A 162 -6.01 -17.66 9.53
CA THR A 162 -6.68 -18.32 8.42
C THR A 162 -7.05 -17.31 7.34
N ILE A 163 -6.95 -17.74 6.09
CA ILE A 163 -7.41 -17.00 4.92
C ILE A 163 -8.77 -17.52 4.54
N GLY A 164 -9.79 -16.67 4.67
CA GLY A 164 -11.15 -16.96 4.25
C GLY A 164 -11.38 -16.66 2.78
N ASP A 165 -12.34 -17.33 2.16
CA ASP A 165 -12.77 -17.17 0.77
C ASP A 165 -13.55 -15.84 0.54
N GLY A 166 -13.49 -14.89 1.48
CA GLY A 166 -14.33 -13.68 1.57
C GLY A 166 -15.82 -13.92 1.90
N GLY A 167 -16.20 -15.16 2.20
CA GLY A 167 -17.56 -15.53 2.60
C GLY A 167 -17.69 -15.83 4.10
N ALA A 168 -18.16 -14.85 4.86
CA ALA A 168 -18.67 -14.96 6.24
C ALA A 168 -17.65 -15.19 7.39
N GLY A 169 -17.65 -14.27 8.38
CA GLY A 169 -17.08 -14.53 9.70
C GLY A 169 -16.31 -13.38 10.36
N ARG A 170 -16.82 -12.14 10.32
CA ARG A 170 -16.29 -11.08 11.21
C ARG A 170 -16.73 -11.40 12.64
N GLY A 171 -15.79 -11.80 13.51
CA GLY A 171 -15.97 -11.79 14.96
C GLY A 171 -16.23 -10.36 15.48
N PRO A 172 -16.80 -10.18 16.68
CA PRO A 172 -17.37 -8.91 17.09
C PRO A 172 -16.29 -7.85 17.21
N SER A 173 -16.41 -6.80 16.39
CA SER A 173 -15.87 -5.50 16.75
C SER A 173 -16.63 -5.08 18.00
N GLU A 174 -15.95 -5.04 19.15
CA GLU A 174 -16.48 -4.43 20.36
C GLU A 174 -16.95 -3.01 20.02
N GLY A 175 -18.27 -2.86 20.03
CA GLY A 175 -18.92 -1.56 19.98
C GLY A 175 -18.83 -0.95 21.36
N THR A 176 -18.11 0.16 21.49
CA THR A 176 -18.35 1.07 22.59
C THR A 176 -19.53 1.96 22.20
N ALA A 177 -20.69 1.61 22.74
CA ALA A 177 -21.85 2.46 22.80
C ALA A 177 -21.49 3.74 23.56
N GLY A 178 -21.80 4.88 22.95
CA GLY A 178 -21.87 6.18 23.59
C GLY A 178 -23.13 6.87 23.12
N ASP A 179 -24.24 6.58 23.80
CA ASP A 179 -25.49 7.35 23.73
C ASP A 179 -25.21 8.81 24.08
N VAL A 180 -25.66 9.75 23.23
CA VAL A 180 -26.10 11.07 23.69
C VAL A 180 -27.32 11.51 22.86
N PRO A 181 -28.41 12.02 23.47
CA PRO A 181 -29.70 12.18 22.82
C PRO A 181 -29.80 13.39 21.89
N VAL A 182 -30.74 13.27 20.97
CA VAL A 182 -31.27 14.31 20.09
C VAL A 182 -32.10 15.30 20.91
N GLU A 183 -31.79 16.59 20.82
CA GLU A 183 -32.80 17.64 20.89
C GLU A 183 -32.57 18.61 19.72
N ALA A 184 -33.64 18.84 18.98
CA ALA A 184 -33.74 19.83 17.92
C ALA A 184 -34.38 21.08 18.51
N GLU A 185 -33.86 22.27 18.17
CA GLU A 185 -34.72 23.39 17.80
C GLU A 185 -33.96 24.48 17.06
N SER A 186 -34.69 25.05 16.10
CA SER A 186 -34.33 26.06 15.12
C SER A 186 -34.28 27.44 15.75
N ASP A 187 -33.32 28.29 15.37
CA ASP A 187 -33.66 29.67 15.03
C ASP A 187 -32.59 30.34 14.16
N ALA A 188 -33.07 31.14 13.21
CA ALA A 188 -32.25 31.85 12.23
C ALA A 188 -32.04 33.31 12.65
N THR A 189 -30.82 33.82 12.57
CA THR A 189 -30.51 35.15 11.98
C THR A 189 -28.99 35.34 11.81
N PRO A 190 -28.55 36.10 10.79
CA PRO A 190 -27.16 36.16 10.36
C PRO A 190 -26.39 37.24 11.11
N ASN A 191 -25.16 36.95 11.54
CA ASN A 191 -24.22 37.98 11.95
C ASN A 191 -22.89 37.80 11.23
N ASP A 192 -22.57 38.80 10.44
CA ASP A 192 -21.36 38.99 9.67
C ASP A 192 -20.21 39.37 10.61
N GLN A 193 -19.30 38.43 10.86
CA GLN A 193 -18.01 38.71 11.48
C GLN A 193 -16.90 37.91 10.81
N THR A 194 -16.12 38.64 10.03
CA THR A 194 -14.83 38.32 9.43
C THR A 194 -13.93 37.51 10.37
N ALA A 195 -13.86 36.19 10.17
CA ALA A 195 -12.88 35.34 10.81
C ALA A 195 -11.63 35.22 9.91
N SER A 196 -10.52 35.74 10.43
CA SER A 196 -9.17 35.59 9.88
C SER A 196 -8.85 34.12 9.61
N ALA A 197 -8.48 33.80 8.36
CA ALA A 197 -8.03 32.45 8.00
C ALA A 197 -6.72 32.07 8.75
N PRO A 198 -6.55 30.80 9.13
CA PRO A 198 -5.33 30.33 9.78
C PRO A 198 -4.12 30.38 8.82
N ALA A 199 -2.93 30.57 9.39
CA ALA A 199 -1.67 30.82 8.68
C ALA A 199 -1.11 29.64 7.86
N TRP A 200 -1.89 28.58 7.64
CA TRP A 200 -1.45 27.34 7.00
C TRP A 200 -2.22 27.03 5.71
N ASP A 201 -2.74 28.05 5.03
CA ASP A 201 -3.22 27.92 3.67
C ASP A 201 -2.05 28.04 2.68
N VAL A 202 -1.60 26.90 2.16
CA VAL A 202 -0.49 26.78 1.20
C VAL A 202 -0.88 27.34 -0.18
N PHE A 203 -2.18 27.53 -0.47
CA PHE A 203 -2.67 27.88 -1.81
C PHE A 203 -3.01 29.36 -2.01
N ASN A 204 -2.96 30.21 -0.98
CA ASN A 204 -3.19 31.66 -1.12
C ASN A 204 -1.91 32.52 -1.22
N SER A 205 -0.80 31.90 -1.60
CA SER A 205 0.43 32.61 -1.95
C SER A 205 0.22 33.36 -3.27
N ARG A 206 -0.23 34.62 -3.21
CA ARG A 206 -0.20 35.53 -4.37
C ARG A 206 1.22 35.56 -4.93
N ARG A 207 1.47 34.89 -6.06
CA ARG A 207 2.74 34.99 -6.79
C ARG A 207 2.94 36.45 -7.21
N ARG A 208 3.77 37.19 -6.48
CA ARG A 208 4.38 38.40 -7.03
C ARG A 208 5.55 37.96 -7.89
N SER A 209 5.28 37.74 -9.17
CA SER A 209 6.33 37.53 -10.17
C SER A 209 7.04 38.86 -10.38
N SER A 210 8.20 39.05 -9.77
CA SER A 210 9.09 40.17 -10.11
C SER A 210 9.82 39.84 -11.41
N VAL A 211 9.46 40.52 -12.49
CA VAL A 211 10.21 40.51 -13.75
C VAL A 211 11.49 41.32 -13.53
N LEU A 212 12.65 40.66 -13.58
CA LEU A 212 13.95 41.34 -13.64
C LEU A 212 14.21 41.76 -15.08
N VAL A 213 14.13 43.06 -15.36
CA VAL A 213 14.53 43.64 -16.64
C VAL A 213 16.03 43.91 -16.58
N PHE A 214 16.82 43.14 -17.32
CA PHE A 214 18.25 43.43 -17.51
C PHE A 214 18.39 44.56 -18.54
N GLN A 215 18.90 45.71 -18.10
CA GLN A 215 19.33 46.78 -19.01
C GLN A 215 20.73 46.44 -19.53
N ASN A 216 20.83 46.20 -20.84
CA ASN A 216 22.12 46.07 -21.53
C ASN A 216 22.77 47.46 -21.64
N ASN A 217 23.63 47.82 -20.68
CA ASN A 217 24.56 48.92 -20.87
C ASN A 217 25.76 48.44 -21.70
N LYS A 218 25.83 48.93 -22.95
CA LYS A 218 27.05 48.97 -23.75
C LYS A 218 28.12 49.77 -23.00
N MET A 219 29.30 49.18 -22.78
CA MET A 219 30.56 49.89 -22.73
C MET A 219 31.71 48.88 -22.92
N GLU A 220 32.06 48.63 -24.18
CA GLU A 220 33.43 48.28 -24.54
C GLU A 220 33.99 49.49 -25.29
N GLN A 221 34.87 50.22 -24.63
CA GLN A 221 35.74 51.22 -25.27
C GLN A 221 37.02 50.49 -25.70
N SER A 222 37.32 50.63 -26.98
CA SER A 222 38.59 50.29 -27.63
C SER A 222 39.73 51.16 -27.09
N GLU A 223 40.83 50.53 -26.66
CA GLU A 223 42.20 50.58 -27.23
C GLU A 223 43.24 50.12 -26.20
#